data_AF-A0AAW7Z8B3-F1
#
_entry.id   AF-A0AAW7Z8B3-F1
#
_cell.length_a   1.000
_cell.length_b   1.000
_cell.length_c   1.000
_cell.angle_alpha   90.00
_cell.angle_beta   90.00
_cell.angle_gamma   90.00
#
_symmetry.space_group_name_H-M   'P 1'
#
loop_
_entity.id
_entity.type
_entity.pdbx_description
1 polymer ?
#
loop_
_entity_poly.entity_id
_entity_poly.type
_entity_poly.pdbx_seq_one_letter_code
_entity_poly.pdbx_strand_id
1 'polypeptide(L)'
;MRIDKEIFSCLIKGFSWKRLRRAILKDKQDPKREYSLEVQIVQAKTSWEIAIQQLQWADKDMLDAAILYTNACEKRYMSLLRQAKEQGYSAWGQLDVQSFTPNNAGMAG
;
A
#
# COMPACT_ATOMS: atom_id res chain seq x y z
N MET A 1 -5.98 -16.43 -13.97
CA MET A 1 -6.86 -15.26 -14.21
C MET A 1 -8.31 -15.72 -14.21
N ARG A 2 -9.11 -15.37 -13.18
CA ARG A 2 -10.56 -15.60 -13.20
C ARG A 2 -11.21 -14.40 -13.87
N ILE A 3 -11.70 -14.56 -15.09
CA ILE A 3 -12.49 -13.52 -15.75
C ILE A 3 -13.82 -13.43 -14.98
N ASP A 4 -14.13 -12.25 -14.48
CA ASP A 4 -15.32 -12.02 -13.67
C ASP A 4 -16.58 -12.31 -14.49
N LYS A 5 -17.52 -13.08 -13.91
CA LYS A 5 -18.75 -13.52 -14.59
C LYS A 5 -19.59 -12.32 -15.05
N GLU A 6 -19.52 -11.20 -14.34
CA GLU A 6 -20.24 -9.97 -14.70
C GLU A 6 -19.65 -9.33 -15.97
N ILE A 7 -18.31 -9.29 -16.08
CA ILE A 7 -17.61 -8.78 -17.27
C ILE A 7 -17.93 -9.65 -18.49
N PHE A 8 -17.90 -10.98 -18.31
CA PHE A 8 -18.19 -11.93 -19.39
C PHE A 8 -19.65 -11.86 -19.84
N SER A 9 -20.59 -11.66 -18.90
CA SER A 9 -22.01 -11.49 -19.23
C SER A 9 -22.27 -10.23 -20.07
N CYS A 10 -21.50 -9.16 -19.85
CA CYS A 10 -21.60 -7.92 -20.62
C CYS A 10 -21.07 -8.06 -22.05
N LEU A 11 -20.19 -9.03 -22.32
CA LEU A 11 -19.65 -9.30 -23.65
C LEU A 11 -20.58 -10.19 -24.50
N ILE A 12 -21.32 -11.12 -23.88
CA ILE A 12 -22.10 -12.14 -24.60
C ILE A 12 -23.58 -11.79 -24.77
N LYS A 13 -24.21 -11.13 -23.80
CA LYS A 13 -25.68 -10.89 -23.80
C LYS A 13 -26.09 -9.50 -24.33
N GLY A 14 -25.37 -9.01 -25.35
CA GLY A 14 -25.56 -7.67 -25.91
C GLY A 14 -24.56 -6.68 -25.31
N PHE A 15 -23.53 -6.38 -26.09
CA PHE A 15 -22.43 -5.50 -25.68
C PHE A 15 -22.95 -4.12 -25.27
N SER A 16 -22.68 -3.74 -24.02
CA SER A 16 -23.03 -2.42 -23.49
C SER A 16 -21.83 -1.80 -22.79
N TRP A 17 -21.24 -0.80 -23.42
CA TRP A 17 -20.11 -0.06 -22.88
C TRP A 17 -20.40 0.56 -21.50
N LYS A 18 -21.63 1.04 -21.27
CA LYS A 18 -22.05 1.61 -19.98
C LYS A 18 -22.04 0.55 -18.86
N ARG A 19 -22.44 -0.69 -19.15
CA ARG A 19 -22.47 -1.80 -18.16
C ARG A 19 -21.07 -2.32 -17.88
N LEU A 20 -20.26 -2.49 -18.92
CA LEU A 20 -18.85 -2.90 -18.80
C LEU A 20 -18.06 -1.90 -17.96
N ARG A 21 -18.17 -0.61 -18.27
CA ARG A 21 -17.50 0.46 -17.52
C ARG A 21 -17.91 0.44 -16.03
N ARG A 22 -19.19 0.22 -15.73
CA ARG A 22 -19.69 0.12 -14.35
C ARG A 22 -19.16 -1.12 -13.61
N ALA A 23 -19.09 -2.27 -14.27
CA ALA A 23 -18.56 -3.50 -13.68
C ALA A 23 -17.06 -3.36 -13.36
N ILE A 24 -16.28 -2.81 -14.29
CA ILE A 24 -14.84 -2.56 -14.10
C ILE A 24 -14.60 -1.50 -13.01
N LEU A 25 -15.43 -0.47 -12.93
CA LEU A 25 -15.34 0.55 -11.87
C LEU A 25 -15.73 -0.01 -10.50
N LYS A 26 -16.76 -0.87 -10.42
CA LYS A 26 -17.16 -1.53 -9.16
C LYS A 26 -16.06 -2.41 -8.58
N ASP A 27 -15.31 -3.13 -9.43
CA ASP A 27 -14.17 -3.96 -9.01
C ASP A 27 -13.04 -3.12 -8.39
N LYS A 28 -12.82 -1.90 -8.91
CA LYS A 28 -11.85 -0.96 -8.33
C LYS A 28 -12.34 -0.29 -7.04
N GLN A 29 -13.61 -0.42 -6.72
CA GLN A 29 -14.30 0.27 -5.64
C GLN A 29 -14.69 -0.71 -4.52
N ASP A 30 -13.94 -1.81 -4.35
CA ASP A 30 -14.08 -2.64 -3.15
C ASP A 30 -13.62 -1.81 -1.94
N PRO A 31 -14.54 -1.38 -1.06
CA PRO A 31 -14.20 -0.53 0.07
C PRO A 31 -13.15 -1.19 0.97
N LYS A 32 -13.08 -2.54 1.01
CA LYS A 32 -12.06 -3.24 1.79
C LYS A 32 -10.63 -2.93 1.33
N ARG A 33 -10.44 -2.63 0.04
CA ARG A 33 -9.13 -2.29 -0.52
C ARG A 33 -8.71 -0.87 -0.17
N GLU A 34 -9.67 0.04 -0.10
CA GLU A 34 -9.49 1.45 0.31
C GLU A 34 -9.08 1.56 1.79
N TYR A 35 -9.53 0.63 2.64
CA TYR A 35 -9.12 0.52 4.05
C TYR A 35 -7.94 -0.43 4.31
N SER A 36 -7.28 -0.95 3.28
CA SER A 36 -6.11 -1.82 3.50
C SER A 36 -4.99 -1.09 4.24
N LEU A 37 -4.29 -1.80 5.12
CA LEU A 37 -3.22 -1.21 5.94
C LEU A 37 -2.13 -0.58 5.07
N GLU A 38 -1.81 -1.20 3.93
CA GLU A 38 -0.87 -0.68 2.94
C GLU A 38 -1.29 0.70 2.40
N VAL A 39 -2.57 0.85 2.01
CA VAL A 39 -3.11 2.12 1.52
C VAL A 39 -3.07 3.18 2.61
N GLN A 40 -3.40 2.82 3.85
CA GLN A 40 -3.31 3.73 4.99
C GLN A 40 -1.87 4.20 5.28
N ILE A 41 -0.88 3.31 5.15
CA ILE A 41 0.54 3.64 5.31
C ILE A 41 0.99 4.62 4.24
N VAL A 42 0.65 4.34 2.97
CA VAL A 42 0.98 5.23 1.84
C VAL A 42 0.33 6.60 2.05
N GLN A 43 -0.95 6.64 2.40
CA GLN A 43 -1.66 7.88 2.66
C GLN A 43 -1.05 8.67 3.82
N ALA A 44 -0.70 8.01 4.92
CA ALA A 44 -0.07 8.65 6.07
C ALA A 44 1.30 9.23 5.72
N LYS A 45 2.10 8.49 4.93
CA LYS A 45 3.40 8.97 4.41
C LYS A 45 3.22 10.21 3.55
N THR A 46 2.34 10.17 2.56
CA THR A 46 2.08 11.32 1.68
C THR A 46 1.58 12.53 2.47
N SER A 47 0.72 12.31 3.46
CA SER A 47 0.23 13.39 4.32
C SER A 47 1.36 14.03 5.14
N TRP A 48 2.31 13.24 5.64
CA TRP A 48 3.48 13.74 6.35
C TRP A 48 4.41 14.53 5.44
N GLU A 49 4.66 14.05 4.21
CA GLU A 49 5.46 14.78 3.21
C GLU A 49 4.83 16.14 2.87
N ILE A 50 3.51 16.19 2.70
CA ILE A 50 2.77 17.44 2.48
C ILE A 50 2.89 18.35 3.70
N ALA A 51 2.78 17.82 4.92
CA ALA A 51 2.90 18.61 6.14
C ALA A 51 4.31 19.23 6.28
N ILE A 52 5.36 18.48 5.96
CA ILE A 52 6.73 18.99 5.91
C ILE A 52 6.87 20.11 4.88
N GLN A 53 6.29 19.95 3.70
CA GLN A 53 6.27 21.01 2.71
C GLN A 53 5.55 22.24 3.26
N GLN A 54 4.36 22.11 3.83
CA GLN A 54 3.60 23.22 4.41
C GLN A 54 4.37 23.94 5.52
N LEU A 55 5.12 23.20 6.35
CA LEU A 55 5.97 23.77 7.39
C LEU A 55 7.05 24.71 6.84
N GLN A 56 7.59 24.43 5.65
CA GLN A 56 8.61 25.29 5.02
C GLN A 56 8.07 26.65 4.58
N TRP A 57 6.77 26.74 4.30
CA TRP A 57 6.10 27.96 3.83
C TRP A 57 5.18 28.56 4.90
N ALA A 58 5.24 28.07 6.13
CA ALA A 58 4.37 28.51 7.20
C ALA A 58 4.76 29.91 7.69
N ASP A 59 3.77 30.81 7.71
CA ASP A 59 3.90 32.12 8.35
C ASP A 59 4.10 31.96 9.86
N LYS A 60 4.69 32.98 10.50
CA LYS A 60 5.02 32.95 11.93
C LYS A 60 3.82 32.61 12.83
N ASP A 61 2.62 33.07 12.48
CA ASP A 61 1.39 32.81 13.24
C ASP A 61 0.85 31.39 13.05
N MET A 62 1.19 30.75 11.92
CA MET A 62 0.78 29.38 11.61
C MET A 62 1.87 28.35 11.88
N LEU A 63 3.10 28.77 12.22
CA LEU A 63 4.25 27.90 12.40
C LEU A 63 4.01 26.85 13.48
N ASP A 64 3.49 27.24 14.64
CA ASP A 64 3.19 26.31 15.74
C ASP A 64 2.14 25.26 15.33
N ALA A 65 1.11 25.68 14.60
CA ALA A 65 0.09 24.78 14.06
C ALA A 65 0.67 23.82 13.02
N ALA A 66 1.55 24.30 12.14
CA ALA A 66 2.23 23.49 11.12
C ALA A 66 3.18 22.47 11.76
N ILE A 67 3.91 22.84 12.81
CA ILE A 67 4.77 21.93 13.59
C ILE A 67 3.90 20.84 14.23
N LEU A 68 2.81 21.23 14.91
CA LEU A 68 1.92 20.29 15.57
C LEU A 68 1.31 19.29 14.57
N TYR A 69 0.86 19.80 13.42
CA TYR A 69 0.29 18.98 12.36
C TYR A 69 1.31 18.00 11.77
N THR A 70 2.52 18.47 11.47
CA THR A 70 3.62 17.63 10.97
C THR A 70 3.94 16.49 11.94
N ASN A 71 4.06 16.81 13.24
CA ASN A 71 4.31 15.82 14.28
C ASN A 71 3.15 14.81 14.42
N ALA A 72 1.90 15.25 14.25
CA ALA A 72 0.74 14.36 14.27
C ALA A 72 0.75 13.38 13.09
N CYS A 73 1.07 13.86 11.88
CA CYS A 73 1.21 13.03 10.69
C CYS A 73 2.35 12.00 10.83
N GLU A 74 3.50 12.43 11.35
CA GLU A 74 4.64 11.53 11.62
C GLU A 74 4.26 10.41 12.59
N LYS A 75 3.65 10.75 13.74
CA LYS A 75 3.22 9.77 14.74
C LYS A 75 2.23 8.76 14.17
N ARG A 76 1.29 9.24 13.34
CA ARG A 76 0.34 8.35 12.65
C ARG A 76 1.07 7.38 11.73
N TYR A 77 1.97 7.87 10.88
CA TYR A 77 2.77 7.03 9.98
C TYR A 77 3.57 5.97 10.75
N MET A 78 4.28 6.37 11.81
CA MET A 78 5.06 5.46 12.65
C MET A 78 4.19 4.41 13.36
N SER A 79 3.00 4.78 13.81
CA SER A 79 2.06 3.83 14.42
C SER A 79 1.60 2.75 13.44
N LEU A 80 1.33 3.14 12.18
CA LEU A 80 0.90 2.21 11.13
C LEU A 80 2.04 1.27 10.70
N LEU A 81 3.28 1.77 10.64
CA LEU A 81 4.45 0.92 10.39
C LEU A 81 4.66 -0.11 11.49
N ARG A 82 4.46 0.27 12.76
CA ARG A 82 4.53 -0.66 13.89
C ARG A 82 3.45 -1.74 13.77
N GLN A 83 2.22 -1.34 13.46
CA GLN A 83 1.11 -2.26 13.23
C GLN A 83 1.40 -3.23 12.07
N ALA A 84 1.98 -2.74 10.97
CA ALA A 84 2.37 -3.58 9.85
C ALA A 84 3.43 -4.60 10.24
N LYS A 85 4.44 -4.18 11.01
CA LYS A 85 5.47 -5.07 11.55
C LYS A 85 4.87 -6.18 12.43
N GLU A 86 3.93 -5.83 13.31
CA GLU A 86 3.22 -6.79 14.17
C GLU A 86 2.38 -7.78 13.37
N GLN A 87 1.83 -7.35 12.24
CA GLN A 87 1.06 -8.20 11.31
C GLN A 87 1.95 -9.02 10.36
N GLY A 88 3.28 -8.96 10.49
CA GLY A 88 4.21 -9.72 9.67
C GLY A 88 4.44 -9.15 8.27
N TYR A 89 4.05 -7.89 8.02
CA TYR A 89 4.42 -7.22 6.78
C TYR A 89 5.93 -6.97 6.78
N SER A 90 6.62 -7.48 5.76
CA SER A 90 8.05 -7.24 5.53
C SER A 90 8.22 -6.36 4.29
N ALA A 91 9.12 -5.39 4.36
CA ALA A 91 9.46 -4.51 3.23
C ALA A 91 10.18 -5.24 2.08
N TRP A 92 10.73 -6.42 2.38
CA TRP A 92 11.37 -7.31 1.42
C TRP A 92 10.68 -8.66 1.51
N GLY A 93 10.24 -9.20 0.38
CA GLY A 93 9.92 -10.62 0.30
C GLY A 93 11.12 -11.37 0.86
N GLN A 94 10.90 -12.19 1.88
CA GLN A 94 11.95 -12.99 2.48
C GLN A 94 12.50 -13.85 1.33
N LEU A 95 13.62 -13.41 0.75
CA LEU A 95 14.35 -14.23 -0.20
C LEU A 95 14.70 -15.47 0.62
N ASP A 96 14.08 -16.60 0.28
CA ASP A 96 14.54 -17.90 0.73
C ASP A 96 15.98 -17.99 0.25
N VAL A 97 16.91 -17.54 1.10
CA VAL A 97 18.31 -17.86 0.99
C VAL A 97 18.34 -19.34 1.31
N GLN A 98 18.04 -20.16 0.30
CA GLN A 98 18.35 -21.57 0.34
C GLN A 98 19.83 -21.62 0.67
N SER A 99 20.10 -22.04 1.89
CA SER A 99 21.44 -22.28 2.40
C SER A 99 22.16 -23.11 1.37
N PHE A 100 23.05 -22.47 0.60
CA PHE A 100 23.95 -23.18 -0.29
C PHE A 100 24.85 -24.00 0.61
N THR A 101 24.50 -25.25 0.85
CA THR A 101 25.39 -26.22 1.46
C THR A 101 26.38 -26.61 0.38
N PRO A 102 27.66 -26.17 0.45
CA PRO A 102 28.66 -26.73 -0.45
C PRO A 102 28.72 -28.23 -0.16
N ASN A 103 28.34 -29.03 -1.15
CA ASN A 103 28.51 -30.49 -1.10
C ASN A 103 29.99 -30.77 -0.79
N ASN A 104 30.24 -31.38 0.37
CA ASN A 104 31.49 -32.09 0.64
C ASN A 104 31.62 -33.21 -0.39
N ALA A 105 32.23 -32.90 -1.53
CA ALA A 105 32.59 -33.85 -2.55
C ALA A 105 34.12 -33.97 -2.60
N GLY A 106 34.62 -34.98 -1.88
CA GLY A 106 35.84 -35.71 -2.23
C GLY A 106 37.16 -35.10 -1.76
N MET A 107 37.72 -35.68 -0.70
CA MET A 107 39.01 -36.38 -0.80
C MET A 107 39.10 -37.39 0.36
N ALA A 108 38.72 -38.62 0.05
CA ALA A 108 39.09 -39.82 0.79
C ALA A 108 40.13 -40.55 -0.07
N GLY A 109 41.18 -41.10 0.56
CA GLY A 109 42.13 -42.03 -0.05
C GLY A 109 43.50 -41.42 -0.32
#